data_AF-A0A7L6AXY2-F1
#
_entry.id   AF-A0A7L6AXY2-F1
#
_cell.length_a   1.000
_cell.length_b   1.000
_cell.length_c   1.000
_cell.angle_alpha   90.00
_cell.angle_beta   90.00
_cell.angle_gamma   90.00
#
_symmetry.space_group_name_H-M   'P 1'
#
loop_
_entity.id
_entity.type
_entity.pdbx_description
1 polymer ?
#
loop_
_entity_poly.entity_id
_entity_poly.type
_entity_poly.pdbx_seq_one_letter_code
_entity_poly.pdbx_strand_id
1 'polypeptide(L)'
;MNIKFALAALLCGVWLGSCVEGTQTVAEGGMSGTGISSGRITGFGSIYVNGVHYDVSQAAFYRDGEQVSGQGAFSVGEFVTVAGEVQGDGADGKASQVTFDSLLVGEVTTPSTDGQSLGVMEQTVQTDDLTVLHGFEQLTALQTGAVVEISGVRGADGVITASSITLLPGRQPQDGAPEAGRPCQCFLAGAAFLPVG
;
A
#
# COMPACT_ATOMS: atom_id res chain seq x y z
N MET A 1 32.91 -43.97 67.35
CA MET A 1 32.51 -42.94 68.34
C MET A 1 31.31 -42.21 67.74
N ASN A 2 30.11 -42.47 68.28
CA ASN A 2 28.86 -41.89 67.80
C ASN A 2 28.61 -40.58 68.54
N ILE A 3 28.51 -39.46 67.84
CA ILE A 3 27.93 -38.23 68.38
C ILE A 3 26.82 -37.75 67.45
N LYS A 4 25.61 -37.78 68.01
CA LYS A 4 24.39 -37.17 67.49
C LYS A 4 24.36 -35.73 68.03
N PHE A 5 24.20 -34.74 67.17
CA PHE A 5 23.61 -33.45 67.57
C PHE A 5 22.69 -32.96 66.46
N ALA A 6 21.47 -32.67 66.89
CA ALA A 6 20.35 -32.24 66.08
C ALA A 6 20.29 -30.70 66.00
N LEU A 7 19.55 -30.26 64.99
CA LEU A 7 18.68 -29.08 64.96
C LEU A 7 19.27 -27.71 64.54
N ALA A 8 18.70 -27.24 63.42
CA ALA A 8 18.32 -25.87 63.05
C ALA A 8 19.39 -24.81 62.72
N ALA A 9 19.48 -24.50 61.42
CA ALA A 9 19.41 -23.14 60.85
C ALA A 9 19.36 -23.31 59.31
N LEU A 10 18.21 -23.09 58.66
CA LEU A 10 17.84 -21.81 58.06
C LEU A 10 18.89 -21.34 57.04
N LEU A 11 18.72 -21.77 55.78
CA LEU A 11 19.22 -21.15 54.53
C LEU A 11 19.16 -22.16 53.38
N CYS A 12 18.13 -22.12 52.53
CA CYS A 12 18.30 -22.54 51.13
C CYS A 12 17.18 -21.99 50.24
N GLY A 13 17.55 -21.07 49.36
CA GLY A 13 17.00 -21.02 48.00
C GLY A 13 15.66 -20.32 47.80
N VAL A 14 15.60 -19.02 48.07
CA VAL A 14 14.67 -18.13 47.35
C VAL A 14 15.06 -18.18 45.88
N TRP A 15 14.27 -18.90 45.08
CA TRP A 15 14.32 -18.78 43.63
C TRP A 15 13.67 -17.44 43.27
N LEU A 16 14.49 -16.43 43.04
CA LEU A 16 14.07 -15.22 42.35
C LEU A 16 13.76 -15.61 40.90
N GLY A 17 12.48 -15.86 40.62
CA GLY A 17 11.96 -15.80 39.26
C GLY A 17 12.04 -14.36 38.78
N SER A 18 13.11 -14.02 38.06
CA SER A 18 13.19 -12.80 37.29
C SER A 18 12.31 -12.96 36.05
N CYS A 19 11.01 -12.69 36.18
CA CYS A 19 10.22 -12.29 35.03
C CYS A 19 10.60 -10.84 34.74
N VAL A 20 11.60 -10.66 33.88
CA VAL A 20 11.80 -9.39 33.21
C VAL A 20 10.70 -9.31 32.17
N GLU A 21 9.61 -8.65 32.53
CA GLU A 21 8.64 -8.16 31.57
C GLU A 21 9.39 -7.12 30.74
N GLY A 22 9.80 -7.54 29.54
CA GLY A 22 10.37 -6.65 28.53
C GLY A 22 9.30 -5.66 28.10
N THR A 23 9.11 -4.60 28.88
CA THR A 23 8.55 -3.36 28.37
C THR A 23 9.52 -2.89 27.30
N GLN A 24 9.18 -3.21 26.04
CA GLN A 24 9.71 -2.55 24.87
C GLN A 24 9.31 -1.08 25.00
N THR A 25 10.11 -0.30 25.70
CA THR A 25 10.13 1.14 25.51
C THR A 25 10.61 1.33 24.09
N VAL A 26 9.65 1.44 23.16
CA VAL A 26 9.87 2.15 21.91
C VAL A 26 10.54 3.44 22.33
N ALA A 27 11.78 3.64 21.87
CA ALA A 27 12.45 4.90 22.03
C ALA A 27 11.60 5.93 21.27
N GLU A 28 10.73 6.64 21.98
CA GLU A 28 10.20 7.92 21.53
C GLU A 28 11.38 8.88 21.51
N GLY A 29 12.08 8.84 20.37
CA GLY A 29 13.06 9.84 20.00
C GLY A 29 12.34 11.17 19.88
N GLY A 30 12.31 11.92 20.99
CA GLY A 30 12.08 13.35 20.99
C GLY A 30 13.21 14.03 20.24
N MET A 31 13.08 14.13 18.92
CA MET A 31 13.82 15.08 18.12
C MET A 31 12.76 15.90 17.40
N SER A 32 12.59 17.16 17.82
CA SER A 32 11.89 18.14 17.01
C SER A 32 12.64 18.16 15.67
N GLY A 33 12.07 17.47 14.70
CA GLY A 33 12.84 16.93 13.59
C GLY A 33 11.89 16.64 12.47
N THR A 34 12.23 17.14 11.29
CA THR A 34 11.66 16.74 10.03
C THR A 34 11.81 15.22 9.92
N GLY A 35 10.78 14.50 10.31
CA GLY A 35 10.73 13.05 10.36
C GLY A 35 10.32 12.51 9.00
N ILE A 36 11.08 11.54 8.50
CA ILE A 36 10.62 10.70 7.41
C ILE A 36 9.98 9.47 8.05
N SER A 37 8.69 9.27 7.81
CA SER A 37 7.92 8.12 8.27
C SER A 37 7.46 7.32 7.05
N SER A 38 7.56 6.00 7.11
CA SER A 38 7.11 5.11 6.03
C SER A 38 6.11 4.10 6.55
N GLY A 39 5.04 3.84 5.80
CA GLY A 39 4.05 2.84 6.17
C GLY A 39 2.80 2.90 5.29
N ARG A 40 1.78 2.12 5.69
CA ARG A 40 0.57 1.93 4.89
C ARG A 40 -0.45 3.05 5.14
N ILE A 41 -1.06 3.55 4.06
CA ILE A 41 -2.22 4.44 4.15
C ILE A 41 -3.42 3.66 4.70
N THR A 42 -4.02 4.10 5.80
CA THR A 42 -5.24 3.48 6.33
C THR A 42 -6.52 4.30 6.09
N GLY A 43 -6.42 5.54 5.60
CA GLY A 43 -7.56 6.40 5.29
C GLY A 43 -7.19 7.72 4.60
N PHE A 44 -8.20 8.43 4.09
CA PHE A 44 -8.09 9.73 3.40
C PHE A 44 -8.79 10.86 4.16
N GLY A 45 -8.47 12.10 3.80
CA GLY A 45 -8.84 13.31 4.55
C GLY A 45 -7.72 13.73 5.52
N SER A 46 -6.90 12.77 5.92
CA SER A 46 -5.57 12.90 6.52
C SER A 46 -4.89 11.53 6.42
N ILE A 47 -3.59 11.47 6.14
CA ILE A 47 -2.91 10.18 5.94
C ILE A 47 -2.45 9.68 7.30
N TYR A 48 -2.88 8.48 7.67
CA TYR A 48 -2.38 7.80 8.86
C TYR A 48 -1.26 6.84 8.48
N VAL A 49 -0.10 6.99 9.11
CA VAL A 49 1.07 6.12 8.92
C VAL A 49 1.60 5.68 10.28
N ASN A 50 1.65 4.38 10.53
CA ASN A 50 2.10 3.78 11.81
C ASN A 50 1.37 4.36 13.05
N GLY A 51 0.12 4.79 12.90
CA GLY A 51 -0.69 5.36 13.99
C GLY A 51 -0.57 6.88 14.15
N VAL A 52 0.31 7.55 13.40
CA VAL A 52 0.43 9.02 13.39
C VAL A 52 -0.46 9.61 12.31
N HIS A 53 -1.24 10.63 12.65
CA HIS A 53 -2.07 11.43 11.75
C HIS A 53 -1.24 12.49 11.06
N TYR A 54 -1.24 12.51 9.72
CA TYR A 54 -0.56 13.55 8.94
C TYR A 54 -1.57 14.41 8.18
N ASP A 55 -1.52 15.73 8.43
CA ASP A 55 -2.14 16.74 7.58
C ASP A 55 -1.36 16.84 6.26
N VAL A 56 -2.05 16.56 5.14
CA VAL A 56 -1.51 16.57 3.78
C VAL A 56 -2.05 17.72 2.92
N SER A 57 -2.75 18.69 3.51
CA SER A 57 -3.39 19.81 2.79
C SER A 57 -2.41 20.69 2.00
N GLN A 58 -1.13 20.71 2.41
CA GLN A 58 -0.05 21.46 1.77
C GLN A 58 1.10 20.54 1.30
N ALA A 59 0.90 19.23 1.30
CA ALA A 59 1.94 18.28 0.93
C ALA A 59 2.14 18.22 -0.59
N ALA A 60 3.38 18.06 -1.02
CA ALA A 60 3.70 17.66 -2.39
C ALA A 60 3.57 16.14 -2.53
N PHE A 61 2.93 15.68 -3.60
CA PHE A 61 2.68 14.27 -3.83
C PHE A 61 3.52 13.76 -5.00
N TYR A 62 4.19 12.63 -4.82
CA TYR A 62 5.00 11.98 -5.84
C TYR A 62 4.61 10.52 -6.00
N ARG A 63 4.52 10.05 -7.25
CA ARG A 63 4.28 8.66 -7.62
C ARG A 63 5.37 8.22 -8.59
N ASP A 64 6.15 7.21 -8.24
CA ASP A 64 7.29 6.70 -9.04
C ASP A 64 8.26 7.82 -9.48
N GLY A 65 8.47 8.81 -8.59
CA GLY A 65 9.31 9.99 -8.86
C GLY A 65 8.65 11.14 -9.64
N GLU A 66 7.42 10.99 -10.13
CA GLU A 66 6.68 12.04 -10.83
C GLU A 66 5.70 12.77 -9.89
N GLN A 67 5.61 14.10 -10.00
CA GLN A 67 4.70 14.89 -9.18
C GLN A 67 3.25 14.71 -9.63
N VAL A 68 2.37 14.31 -8.72
CA VAL A 68 0.94 14.06 -9.00
C VAL A 68 0.03 15.09 -8.35
N SER A 69 -1.16 15.24 -8.93
CA SER A 69 -2.14 16.25 -8.53
C SER A 69 -2.97 15.80 -7.32
N GLY A 70 -2.32 15.67 -6.17
CA GLY A 70 -2.99 15.47 -4.87
C GLY A 70 -3.25 14.01 -4.46
N GLN A 71 -3.95 13.86 -3.33
CA GLN A 71 -4.20 12.57 -2.67
C GLN A 71 -5.01 11.55 -3.49
N GLY A 72 -5.75 12.00 -4.52
CA GLY A 72 -6.59 11.12 -5.35
C GLY A 72 -5.79 10.16 -6.23
N ALA A 73 -4.48 10.38 -6.38
CA ALA A 73 -3.56 9.48 -7.07
C ALA A 73 -3.03 8.35 -6.17
N PHE A 74 -3.48 8.27 -4.91
CA PHE A 74 -3.08 7.25 -3.94
C PHE A 74 -4.29 6.45 -3.53
N SER A 75 -4.05 5.25 -3.02
CA SER A 75 -5.06 4.30 -2.58
C SER A 75 -4.76 3.76 -1.18
N VAL A 76 -5.81 3.40 -0.43
CA VAL A 76 -5.64 2.78 0.90
C VAL A 76 -4.86 1.48 0.77
N GLY A 77 -3.97 1.20 1.73
CA GLY A 77 -3.13 0.00 1.75
C GLY A 77 -1.80 0.14 1.01
N GLU A 78 -1.64 1.16 0.18
CA GLU A 78 -0.36 1.49 -0.45
C GLU A 78 0.69 1.83 0.61
N PHE A 79 1.93 1.40 0.38
CA PHE A 79 3.06 1.71 1.24
C PHE A 79 3.71 3.02 0.78
N VAL A 80 3.58 4.07 1.59
CA VAL A 80 4.08 5.41 1.26
C VAL A 80 5.15 5.87 2.22
N THR A 81 6.01 6.76 1.73
CA THR A 81 6.96 7.50 2.53
C THR A 81 6.47 8.94 2.67
N VAL A 82 6.20 9.34 3.90
CA VAL A 82 5.77 10.67 4.30
C VAL A 82 6.95 11.39 4.93
N ALA A 83 7.38 12.50 4.32
CA ALA A 83 8.28 13.45 4.96
C ALA A 83 7.46 14.58 5.57
N GLY A 84 7.72 14.91 6.83
CA GLY A 84 6.95 15.92 7.54
C GLY A 84 7.50 16.24 8.92
N GLU A 85 6.79 17.07 9.65
CA GLU A 85 7.08 17.38 11.04
C GLU A 85 6.02 16.71 11.91
N VAL A 86 6.45 15.88 12.86
CA VAL A 86 5.55 15.30 13.87
C VAL A 86 5.52 16.24 15.07
N GLN A 87 4.33 16.55 15.59
CA GLN A 87 4.17 17.37 16.79
C GLN A 87 4.65 16.64 18.03
N GLY A 88 4.89 17.39 19.10
CA GLY A 88 5.46 16.86 20.35
C GLY A 88 4.58 15.84 21.08
N ASP A 89 3.33 15.65 20.66
CA ASP A 89 2.42 14.62 21.16
C ASP A 89 2.63 13.25 20.49
N GLY A 90 3.42 13.19 19.41
CA GLY A 90 3.67 11.96 18.64
C GLY A 90 2.45 11.41 17.90
N ALA A 91 1.30 12.08 17.97
CA ALA A 91 0.03 11.61 17.43
C ALA A 91 -0.37 12.36 16.16
N ASP A 92 -0.06 13.66 16.10
CA ASP A 92 -0.39 14.54 14.97
C ASP A 92 0.88 15.05 14.29
N GLY A 93 0.81 15.25 12.98
CA GLY A 93 1.93 15.67 12.17
C GLY A 93 1.48 16.45 10.94
N LYS A 94 2.42 17.20 10.35
CA LYS A 94 2.21 17.92 9.10
C LYS A 94 3.14 17.35 8.04
N ALA A 95 2.56 16.76 6.99
CA ALA A 95 3.33 16.27 5.86
C ALA A 95 3.73 17.43 4.93
N SER A 96 5.00 17.48 4.56
CA SER A 96 5.50 18.34 3.49
C SER A 96 5.57 17.60 2.16
N GLN A 97 5.81 16.29 2.19
CA GLN A 97 5.88 15.45 1.00
C GLN A 97 5.38 14.03 1.27
N VAL A 98 4.65 13.47 0.31
CA VAL A 98 4.20 12.07 0.30
C VAL A 98 4.70 11.43 -0.99
N THR A 99 5.43 10.33 -0.86
CA THR A 99 6.02 9.61 -2.00
C THR A 99 5.54 8.17 -1.98
N PHE A 100 5.08 7.69 -3.12
CA PHE A 100 4.78 6.30 -3.37
C PHE A 100 5.68 5.77 -4.48
N ASP A 101 6.21 4.57 -4.29
CA ASP A 101 6.99 3.85 -5.28
C ASP A 101 6.39 2.46 -5.46
N SER A 102 5.97 2.16 -6.69
CA SER A 102 5.46 0.84 -7.05
C SER A 102 6.60 -0.19 -7.02
N LEU A 103 6.32 -1.37 -6.47
CA LEU A 103 7.32 -2.45 -6.42
C LEU A 103 7.35 -3.22 -7.74
N LEU A 104 6.18 -3.41 -8.35
CA LEU A 104 6.03 -4.12 -9.62
C LEU A 104 4.78 -3.63 -10.35
N VAL A 105 4.94 -3.29 -11.62
CA VAL A 105 3.83 -3.05 -12.55
C VAL A 105 3.99 -4.02 -13.71
N GLY A 106 2.95 -4.81 -13.99
CA GLY A 106 3.06 -5.83 -15.03
C GLY A 106 1.78 -6.62 -15.28
N GLU A 107 1.84 -7.46 -16.31
CA GLU A 107 0.75 -8.36 -16.66
C GLU A 107 0.77 -9.63 -15.80
N VAL A 108 -0.42 -10.05 -15.38
CA VAL A 108 -0.63 -11.34 -14.74
C VAL A 108 -0.28 -12.44 -15.74
N THR A 109 0.73 -13.25 -15.42
CA THR A 109 1.14 -14.41 -16.22
C THR A 109 0.44 -15.67 -15.72
N THR A 110 0.30 -15.81 -14.40
CA THR A 110 -0.32 -16.97 -13.76
C THR A 110 -1.46 -16.49 -12.86
N PRO A 111 -2.72 -16.77 -13.21
CA PRO A 111 -3.86 -16.37 -12.38
C PRO A 111 -3.87 -17.16 -11.07
N SER A 112 -4.52 -16.59 -10.05
CA SER A 112 -4.61 -17.23 -8.74
C SER A 112 -5.51 -18.46 -8.77
N THR A 113 -5.04 -19.58 -8.21
CA THR A 113 -5.84 -20.81 -8.04
C THR A 113 -6.26 -21.04 -6.59
N ASP A 114 -5.48 -20.52 -5.65
CA ASP A 114 -5.67 -20.62 -4.20
C ASP A 114 -6.36 -19.38 -3.61
N GLY A 115 -6.45 -18.28 -4.38
CA GLY A 115 -6.96 -16.99 -3.91
C GLY A 115 -5.95 -16.20 -3.07
N GLN A 116 -4.72 -16.69 -2.92
CA GLN A 116 -3.69 -16.12 -2.04
C GLN A 116 -2.39 -15.78 -2.76
N SER A 117 -2.15 -16.37 -3.94
CA SER A 117 -0.97 -16.11 -4.73
C SER A 117 -1.30 -15.96 -6.21
N LEU A 118 -0.51 -15.15 -6.93
CA LEU A 118 -0.55 -15.03 -8.38
C LEU A 118 0.85 -14.81 -8.95
N GLY A 119 1.00 -15.05 -10.25
CA GLY A 119 2.23 -14.77 -10.99
C GLY A 119 2.08 -13.53 -11.86
N VAL A 120 3.03 -12.60 -11.76
CA VAL A 120 3.10 -11.37 -12.58
C VAL A 120 4.48 -11.29 -13.20
N MET A 121 4.60 -11.32 -14.53
CA MET A 121 5.89 -11.32 -15.23
C MET A 121 6.91 -12.32 -14.65
N GLU A 122 6.49 -13.57 -14.41
CA GLU A 122 7.29 -14.64 -13.78
C GLU A 122 7.66 -14.42 -12.30
N GLN A 123 7.14 -13.36 -11.69
CA GLN A 123 7.29 -13.07 -10.27
C GLN A 123 6.12 -13.64 -9.47
N THR A 124 6.40 -14.44 -8.45
CA THR A 124 5.38 -14.87 -7.48
C THR A 124 5.05 -13.74 -6.54
N VAL A 125 3.76 -13.40 -6.46
CA VAL A 125 3.17 -12.39 -5.58
C VAL A 125 2.20 -13.09 -4.65
N GLN A 126 2.38 -12.90 -3.35
CA GLN A 126 1.52 -13.43 -2.30
C GLN A 126 0.77 -12.28 -1.63
N THR A 127 -0.47 -12.56 -1.25
CA THR A 127 -1.32 -11.67 -0.47
C THR A 127 -1.56 -12.27 0.91
N ASP A 128 -1.73 -11.39 1.89
CA ASP A 128 -2.15 -11.71 3.25
C ASP A 128 -3.52 -11.10 3.57
N ASP A 129 -4.02 -11.35 4.78
CA ASP A 129 -5.31 -10.82 5.25
C ASP A 129 -5.34 -9.28 5.35
N LEU A 130 -4.18 -8.62 5.28
CA LEU A 130 -4.05 -7.16 5.34
C LEU A 130 -3.93 -6.53 3.97
N THR A 131 -3.79 -7.33 2.90
CA THR A 131 -3.62 -6.84 1.53
C THR A 131 -4.90 -6.17 1.04
N VAL A 132 -4.78 -4.96 0.50
CA VAL A 132 -5.93 -4.22 -0.05
C VAL A 132 -5.98 -4.40 -1.56
N LEU A 133 -7.14 -4.80 -2.07
CA LEU A 133 -7.39 -5.01 -3.50
C LEU A 133 -8.19 -3.83 -4.05
N HIS A 134 -7.75 -3.26 -5.18
CA HIS A 134 -8.40 -2.12 -5.83
C HIS A 134 -8.85 -2.49 -7.24
N GLY A 135 -10.13 -2.26 -7.52
CA GLY A 135 -10.76 -2.58 -8.81
C GLY A 135 -11.26 -4.02 -8.93
N PHE A 136 -11.11 -4.84 -7.90
CA PHE A 136 -11.60 -6.23 -7.83
C PHE A 136 -11.69 -6.70 -6.37
N GLU A 137 -12.54 -7.70 -6.11
CA GLU A 137 -12.84 -8.19 -4.75
C GLU A 137 -12.05 -9.45 -4.36
N GLN A 138 -11.60 -10.22 -5.36
CA GLN A 138 -10.96 -11.52 -5.14
C GLN A 138 -9.79 -11.71 -6.10
N LEU A 139 -8.69 -12.26 -5.61
CA LEU A 139 -7.49 -12.51 -6.39
C LEU A 139 -7.74 -13.45 -7.59
N THR A 140 -8.70 -14.37 -7.45
CA THR A 140 -9.15 -15.30 -8.50
C THR A 140 -9.89 -14.62 -9.65
N ALA A 141 -10.34 -13.37 -9.47
CA ALA A 141 -10.95 -12.59 -10.54
C ALA A 141 -9.91 -12.12 -11.58
N LEU A 142 -8.64 -12.03 -11.19
CA LEU A 142 -7.56 -11.64 -12.10
C LEU A 142 -7.23 -12.78 -13.07
N GLN A 143 -7.36 -12.49 -14.36
CA GLN A 143 -7.03 -13.41 -15.44
C GLN A 143 -5.68 -13.04 -16.05
N THR A 144 -5.07 -14.00 -16.76
CA THR A 144 -3.85 -13.76 -17.53
C THR A 144 -4.03 -12.56 -18.49
N GLY A 145 -3.03 -11.68 -18.54
CA GLY A 145 -3.03 -10.46 -19.36
C GLY A 145 -3.66 -9.24 -18.69
N ALA A 146 -4.22 -9.37 -17.48
CA ALA A 146 -4.61 -8.20 -16.69
C ALA A 146 -3.35 -7.44 -16.23
N VAL A 147 -3.34 -6.11 -16.39
CA VAL A 147 -2.22 -5.28 -15.92
C VAL A 147 -2.51 -4.86 -14.48
N VAL A 148 -1.57 -5.17 -13.58
CA VAL A 148 -1.69 -4.83 -12.16
C VAL A 148 -0.48 -4.04 -11.70
N GLU A 149 -0.73 -3.16 -10.75
CA GLU A 149 0.28 -2.46 -9.98
C GLU A 149 0.30 -2.99 -8.56
N ILE A 150 1.50 -3.31 -8.07
CA ILE A 150 1.70 -3.98 -6.80
C ILE A 150 2.60 -3.11 -5.93
N SER A 151 2.07 -2.76 -4.75
CA SER A 151 2.85 -2.23 -3.63
C SER A 151 3.15 -3.37 -2.68
N GLY A 152 4.35 -3.42 -2.12
CA GLY A 152 4.68 -4.43 -1.12
C GLY A 152 6.15 -4.48 -0.80
N VAL A 153 6.57 -5.62 -0.25
CA VAL A 153 7.96 -5.91 0.08
C VAL A 153 8.42 -7.16 -0.65
N ARG A 154 9.65 -7.12 -1.16
CA ARG A 154 10.29 -8.29 -1.79
C ARG A 154 11.10 -9.05 -0.73
N GLY A 155 10.77 -10.31 -0.53
CA GLY A 155 11.50 -11.24 0.32
C GLY A 155 12.85 -11.64 -0.28
N ALA A 156 13.72 -12.20 0.57
CA ALA A 156 15.04 -12.68 0.16
C ALA A 156 14.99 -13.94 -0.74
N ASP A 157 13.89 -14.67 -0.68
CA ASP A 157 13.53 -15.79 -1.57
C ASP A 157 13.04 -15.32 -2.95
N GLY A 158 12.92 -14.00 -3.14
CA GLY A 158 12.46 -13.38 -4.35
C GLY A 158 10.96 -13.17 -4.40
N VAL A 159 10.16 -13.78 -3.50
CA VAL A 159 8.69 -13.65 -3.47
C VAL A 159 8.28 -12.24 -3.03
N ILE A 160 7.24 -11.70 -3.65
CA ILE A 160 6.68 -10.41 -3.25
C ILE A 160 5.50 -10.65 -2.30
N THR A 161 5.56 -10.04 -1.11
CA THR A 161 4.39 -9.92 -0.24
C THR A 161 3.72 -8.58 -0.53
N ALA A 162 2.54 -8.62 -1.15
CA ALA A 162 1.80 -7.42 -1.51
C ALA A 162 1.14 -6.79 -0.27
N SER A 163 1.15 -5.45 -0.20
CA SER A 163 0.36 -4.66 0.74
C SER A 163 -0.88 -4.05 0.07
N SER A 164 -0.78 -3.77 -1.23
CA SER A 164 -1.91 -3.43 -2.08
C SER A 164 -1.69 -3.93 -3.51
N ILE A 165 -2.80 -4.24 -4.18
CA ILE A 165 -2.83 -4.61 -5.60
C ILE A 165 -3.90 -3.80 -6.28
N THR A 166 -3.52 -3.05 -7.30
CA THR A 166 -4.42 -2.22 -8.10
C THR A 166 -4.54 -2.78 -9.49
N LEU A 167 -5.77 -3.06 -9.93
CA LEU A 167 -6.04 -3.36 -11.32
C LEU A 167 -5.94 -2.08 -12.13
N LEU A 168 -4.90 -1.98 -12.95
CA LEU A 168 -4.77 -0.89 -13.90
C LEU A 168 -5.69 -1.17 -15.09
N PRO A 169 -6.27 -0.13 -15.71
CA PRO A 169 -6.86 -0.28 -17.03
C PRO A 169 -5.74 -0.77 -17.95
N GLY A 170 -5.76 -2.07 -18.26
CA GLY A 170 -4.79 -2.63 -19.19
C GLY A 170 -4.87 -1.84 -20.49
N ARG A 171 -3.74 -1.70 -21.19
CA ARG A 171 -3.77 -1.28 -22.58
C ARG A 171 -4.53 -2.36 -23.34
N GLN A 172 -5.85 -2.25 -23.36
CA GLN A 172 -6.67 -3.03 -24.26
C GLN A 172 -6.08 -2.75 -25.66
N PRO A 173 -5.81 -3.77 -26.50
CA PRO A 173 -5.53 -3.56 -27.92
C PRO A 173 -6.69 -2.84 -28.68
N GLN A 174 -7.68 -2.32 -27.97
CA GLN A 174 -8.88 -1.62 -28.44
C GLN A 174 -8.63 -0.10 -28.64
N ASP A 175 -7.42 0.42 -28.39
CA ASP A 175 -7.01 1.74 -28.91
C ASP A 175 -6.78 1.73 -30.44
N GLY A 176 -7.18 0.64 -31.10
CA GLY A 176 -7.34 0.50 -32.54
C GLY A 176 -8.79 0.52 -33.05
N ALA A 177 -9.78 0.99 -32.28
CA ALA A 177 -11.15 1.16 -32.77
C ALA A 177 -11.56 2.64 -32.81
N PRO A 178 -12.17 3.13 -33.90
CA PRO A 178 -12.48 4.54 -34.09
C PRO A 178 -13.50 4.99 -33.06
N GLU A 179 -13.39 6.26 -32.69
CA GLU A 179 -14.37 7.06 -31.95
C GLU A 179 -15.79 6.90 -32.53
N ALA A 180 -16.48 5.82 -32.15
CA ALA A 180 -17.89 5.60 -32.40
C ALA A 180 -18.69 6.48 -31.44
N GLY A 181 -18.69 7.78 -31.73
CA GLY A 181 -19.35 8.78 -30.89
C GLY A 181 -19.62 10.13 -31.56
N ARG A 182 -19.11 10.37 -32.77
CA ARG A 182 -19.61 11.49 -33.58
C ARG A 182 -20.74 10.96 -34.46
N PRO A 183 -22.01 11.36 -34.25
CA PRO A 183 -23.02 11.08 -35.24
C PRO A 183 -22.55 11.71 -36.55
N CYS A 184 -22.39 10.88 -37.59
CA CYS A 184 -22.39 11.35 -38.95
C CYS A 184 -23.64 12.20 -39.13
N GLN A 185 -23.50 13.53 -39.05
CA GLN A 185 -24.46 14.41 -39.68
C GLN A 185 -24.29 14.21 -41.19
N CYS A 186 -24.95 13.16 -41.68
CA CYS A 186 -25.51 13.16 -43.02
C CYS A 186 -26.49 14.34 -43.06
N PHE A 187 -25.97 15.54 -43.31
CA PHE A 187 -26.79 16.66 -43.76
C PHE A 187 -27.20 16.31 -45.20
N LEU A 188 -28.28 15.53 -45.28
CA LEU A 188 -28.98 15.19 -46.50
C LEU A 188 -29.35 16.48 -47.23
N ALA A 189 -28.83 16.59 -48.44
CA ALA A 189 -29.42 17.22 -49.62
C ALA A 189 -30.77 17.94 -49.40
N GLY A 190 -30.69 19.27 -49.35
CA GLY A 190 -31.80 20.18 -49.62
C GLY A 190 -31.48 21.07 -50.81
N ALA A 191 -31.08 20.46 -51.95
CA ALA A 191 -30.92 21.19 -53.21
C ALA A 191 -32.31 21.49 -53.79
N ALA A 192 -32.88 22.62 -53.40
CA ALA A 192 -33.97 23.24 -54.14
C ALA A 192 -33.37 23.96 -55.36
N PHE A 193 -33.46 23.33 -56.53
CA PHE A 193 -33.28 23.98 -57.82
C PHE A 193 -34.43 23.55 -58.74
N LEU A 194 -35.41 24.43 -58.90
CA LEU A 194 -36.30 24.48 -60.06
C LEU A 194 -36.02 25.82 -60.75
N PRO A 195 -35.75 25.79 -62.06
CA PRO A 195 -36.58 26.63 -62.93
C PRO A 195 -36.95 25.91 -64.24
N VAL A 196 -38.23 26.02 -64.61
CA VAL A 196 -38.71 25.91 -65.99
C VAL A 196 -39.63 27.12 -66.21
N GLY A 197 -39.21 28.04 -67.06
CA GLY A 197 -39.87 29.30 -67.37
C GLY A 197 -38.88 30.36 -67.81
#